data_AF-A0A969T7U4-F1
#
_entry.id   AF-A0A969T7U4-F1
#
_cell.length_a   1.000
_cell.length_b   1.000
_cell.length_c   1.000
_cell.angle_alpha   90.00
_cell.angle_beta   90.00
_cell.angle_gamma   90.00
#
_symmetry.space_group_name_H-M   'P 1'
#
loop_
_entity.id
_entity.type
_entity.pdbx_description
1 polymer ?
#
loop_
_entity_poly.entity_id
_entity_poly.type
_entity_poly.pdbx_seq_one_letter_code
_entity_poly.pdbx_strand_id
1 'polypeptide(L)'
;MGATIKSKEVKYIKTFTLGKNGTTERKTQKSEILFIERCIQLAKKGTGKIAIVVPEGVMTNSSLQYVRDFILENCELLASVSLPESAFSHFGAGIKSSLLFLRRKKDKEKIEDYPVFMAVAKQVGISSTGREEENELYSDKPECIFNQWNIFQKNKNSYKNTDNCYTLKLSEINKEGPLNATRYIWKPTFKNKTGKITDIADIISDKVTPSSEDNEFSNFALIRMDELQNNPVRIENIIYCLGSEIEGSLKIVQAGDILLARLGPSMLNRKIVVVPQITQTVDFIVASPEFIVIRPKDLKDSFYITGVLRTDLMLRYMYSKTRGGTPSRYRLNEDDLKSLISQLLETKREKESKRI
;
A
#
# COMPACT_ATOMS: atom_id res chain seq x y z
N MET A 1 4.99 -12.75 -14.09
CA MET A 1 5.94 -12.69 -12.95
C MET A 1 7.17 -13.47 -13.33
N GLY A 2 8.35 -13.04 -12.87
CA GLY A 2 9.59 -13.80 -13.04
C GLY A 2 9.49 -15.22 -12.45
N ALA A 3 10.20 -16.16 -13.07
CA ALA A 3 10.32 -17.53 -12.60
C ALA A 3 10.92 -17.56 -11.18
N THR A 4 10.45 -18.51 -10.36
CA THR A 4 11.09 -18.79 -9.07
C THR A 4 12.31 -19.66 -9.33
N ILE A 5 13.49 -19.10 -9.09
CA ILE A 5 14.76 -19.81 -9.22
C ILE A 5 15.06 -20.49 -7.88
N LYS A 6 15.38 -21.78 -7.89
CA LYS A 6 15.76 -22.53 -6.69
C LYS A 6 17.27 -22.74 -6.66
N SER A 7 17.90 -22.51 -5.51
CA SER A 7 19.34 -22.73 -5.29
C SER A 7 19.79 -24.17 -5.55
N LYS A 8 18.88 -25.14 -5.39
CA LYS A 8 19.11 -26.54 -5.74
C LYS A 8 19.25 -26.80 -7.25
N GLU A 9 18.61 -25.97 -8.08
CA GLU A 9 18.57 -26.13 -9.53
C GLU A 9 19.70 -25.36 -10.22
N VAL A 10 20.13 -24.23 -9.65
CA VAL A 10 21.20 -23.40 -10.21
C VAL A 10 22.18 -22.90 -9.16
N LYS A 11 23.47 -22.95 -9.47
CA LYS A 11 24.56 -22.59 -8.54
C LYS A 11 24.89 -21.09 -8.52
N TYR A 12 24.26 -20.28 -9.38
CA TYR A 12 24.61 -18.86 -9.51
C TYR A 12 23.86 -17.95 -8.53
N ILE A 13 22.83 -18.40 -7.80
CA ILE A 13 22.11 -17.51 -6.86
C ILE A 13 23.07 -16.91 -5.84
N LYS A 14 23.96 -17.71 -5.25
CA LYS A 14 25.03 -17.25 -4.34
C LYS A 14 26.00 -16.22 -4.92
N THR A 15 26.04 -15.98 -6.23
CA THR A 15 26.91 -14.92 -6.80
C THR A 15 26.25 -13.55 -6.75
N PHE A 16 24.94 -13.49 -6.48
CA PHE A 16 24.17 -12.26 -6.36
C PHE A 16 24.01 -11.88 -4.89
N THR A 17 24.07 -10.58 -4.62
CA THR A 17 23.82 -9.99 -3.30
C THR A 17 22.36 -10.20 -2.91
N LEU A 18 21.43 -9.94 -3.82
CA LEU A 18 20.00 -10.18 -3.64
C LEU A 18 19.65 -11.68 -3.63
N GLY A 19 20.59 -12.54 -4.03
CA GLY A 19 20.49 -13.99 -3.84
C GLY A 19 20.76 -14.45 -2.40
N LYS A 20 21.17 -13.55 -1.51
CA LYS A 20 21.52 -13.84 -0.12
C LYS A 20 20.62 -13.11 0.87
N ASN A 21 20.63 -13.58 2.11
CA ASN A 21 20.14 -12.90 3.29
C ASN A 21 21.33 -12.76 4.26
N GLY A 22 22.00 -11.60 4.22
CA GLY A 22 23.31 -11.44 4.83
C GLY A 22 24.34 -12.38 4.17
N THR A 23 24.93 -13.27 4.95
CA THR A 23 25.90 -14.27 4.46
C THR A 23 25.26 -15.56 3.96
N THR A 24 23.98 -15.80 4.29
CA THR A 24 23.27 -17.04 3.96
C THR A 24 22.63 -16.98 2.58
N GLU A 25 22.82 -18.01 1.76
CA GLU A 25 22.14 -18.13 0.47
C GLU A 25 20.62 -18.35 0.64
N ARG A 26 19.81 -17.66 -0.16
CA ARG A 26 18.36 -17.87 -0.17
C ARG A 26 18.03 -19.18 -0.87
N LYS A 27 17.12 -19.95 -0.29
CA LYS A 27 16.61 -21.20 -0.89
C LYS A 27 16.01 -20.94 -2.28
N THR A 28 15.27 -19.85 -2.42
CA THR A 28 14.64 -19.42 -3.67
C THR A 28 14.78 -17.91 -3.87
N GLN A 29 14.78 -17.47 -5.14
CA GLN A 29 14.73 -16.05 -5.50
C GLN A 29 13.96 -15.86 -6.82
N LYS A 30 13.24 -14.76 -6.96
CA LYS A 30 12.56 -14.41 -8.21
C LYS A 30 13.59 -13.91 -9.23
N SER A 31 13.48 -14.39 -10.48
CA SER A 31 14.40 -13.99 -11.55
C SER A 31 14.41 -12.47 -11.76
N GLU A 32 13.25 -11.82 -11.68
CA GLU A 32 13.11 -10.35 -11.80
C GLU A 32 13.96 -9.58 -10.78
N ILE A 33 14.14 -10.11 -9.57
CA ILE A 33 14.98 -9.50 -8.54
C ILE A 33 16.47 -9.61 -8.93
N LEU A 34 16.89 -10.77 -9.46
CA LEU A 34 18.27 -10.94 -9.93
C LEU A 34 18.57 -10.10 -11.18
N PHE A 35 17.57 -9.89 -12.06
CA PHE A 35 17.71 -9.00 -13.21
C PHE A 35 17.95 -7.56 -12.80
N ILE A 36 17.26 -7.06 -11.77
CA ILE A 36 17.53 -5.72 -11.21
C ILE A 36 18.99 -5.59 -10.80
N GLU A 37 19.51 -6.53 -10.00
CA GLU A 37 20.93 -6.51 -9.61
C GLU A 37 21.86 -6.62 -10.82
N ARG A 38 21.55 -7.47 -11.80
CA ARG A 38 22.37 -7.63 -13.00
C ARG A 38 22.43 -6.33 -13.83
N CYS A 39 21.31 -5.65 -14.03
CA CYS A 39 21.28 -4.36 -14.72
C CYS A 39 22.15 -3.31 -14.01
N ILE A 40 22.12 -3.29 -12.67
CA ILE A 40 22.95 -2.39 -11.84
C ILE A 40 24.44 -2.74 -11.95
N GLN A 41 24.79 -4.02 -12.00
CA GLN A 41 26.17 -4.49 -12.16
C GLN A 41 26.75 -4.15 -13.55
N LEU A 42 25.92 -4.21 -14.61
CA LEU A 42 26.33 -3.92 -15.99
C LEU A 42 26.40 -2.41 -16.29
N ALA A 43 25.68 -1.57 -15.55
CA ALA A 43 25.73 -0.13 -15.72
C ALA A 43 27.08 0.46 -15.28
N LYS A 44 27.64 1.36 -16.10
CA LYS A 44 28.88 2.09 -15.78
C LYS A 44 28.72 2.87 -14.47
N LYS A 45 29.61 2.64 -13.50
CA LYS A 45 29.62 3.38 -12.23
C LYS A 45 29.73 4.89 -12.47
N GLY A 46 28.93 5.67 -11.74
CA GLY A 46 28.89 7.12 -11.77
C GLY A 46 28.04 7.74 -12.87
N THR A 47 28.04 7.19 -14.09
CA THR A 47 27.35 7.82 -15.25
C THR A 47 26.31 6.93 -15.91
N GLY A 48 26.36 5.62 -15.69
CA GLY A 48 25.45 4.66 -16.31
C GLY A 48 24.03 4.90 -15.83
N LYS A 49 23.10 4.98 -16.79
CA LYS A 49 21.67 5.13 -16.53
C LYS A 49 20.96 3.80 -16.80
N ILE A 50 19.94 3.52 -16.01
CA ILE A 50 19.12 2.31 -16.13
C ILE A 50 17.67 2.78 -16.21
N ALA A 51 16.95 2.30 -17.20
CA ALA A 51 15.49 2.40 -17.28
C ALA A 51 14.96 0.96 -17.28
N ILE A 52 14.12 0.62 -16.31
CA ILE A 52 13.64 -0.76 -16.13
C ILE A 52 12.16 -0.78 -15.73
N VAL A 53 11.40 -1.70 -16.31
CA VAL A 53 10.04 -2.01 -15.88
C VAL A 53 10.11 -2.95 -14.68
N VAL A 54 9.52 -2.54 -13.56
CA VAL A 54 9.54 -3.28 -12.30
C VAL A 54 8.11 -3.57 -11.85
N PRO A 55 7.78 -4.82 -11.49
CA PRO A 55 6.47 -5.16 -10.93
C PRO A 55 6.16 -4.37 -9.66
N GLU A 56 4.90 -3.93 -9.49
CA GLU A 56 4.46 -3.11 -8.35
C GLU A 56 4.75 -3.78 -7.00
N GLY A 57 4.71 -5.12 -6.95
CA GLY A 57 5.05 -5.89 -5.74
C GLY A 57 6.48 -5.65 -5.24
N VAL A 58 7.47 -5.56 -6.14
CA VAL A 58 8.86 -5.22 -5.76
C VAL A 58 8.94 -3.78 -5.27
N MET A 59 8.16 -2.89 -5.88
CA MET A 59 8.11 -1.47 -5.54
C MET A 59 7.42 -1.19 -4.20
N THR A 60 6.54 -2.07 -3.70
CA THR A 60 5.65 -1.78 -2.56
C THR A 60 5.73 -2.75 -1.39
N ASN A 61 5.92 -4.06 -1.61
CA ASN A 61 5.79 -5.06 -0.55
C ASN A 61 6.89 -4.92 0.50
N SER A 62 6.52 -5.00 1.78
CA SER A 62 7.48 -4.90 2.90
C SER A 62 8.49 -6.05 2.91
N SER A 63 8.08 -7.26 2.51
CA SER A 63 8.97 -8.43 2.39
C SER A 63 10.08 -8.25 1.35
N LEU A 64 9.94 -7.28 0.44
CA LEU A 64 10.91 -6.95 -0.60
C LEU A 64 11.60 -5.59 -0.34
N GLN A 65 11.51 -5.04 0.87
CA GLN A 65 12.20 -3.79 1.24
C GLN A 65 13.71 -3.89 0.96
N TYR A 66 14.34 -5.03 1.27
CA TYR A 66 15.76 -5.29 0.99
C TYR A 66 16.16 -5.09 -0.48
N VAL A 67 15.24 -5.27 -1.44
CA VAL A 67 15.50 -5.03 -2.86
C VAL A 67 15.55 -3.52 -3.13
N ARG A 68 14.63 -2.75 -2.53
CA ARG A 68 14.59 -1.29 -2.66
C ARG A 68 15.79 -0.64 -1.97
N ASP A 69 16.16 -1.15 -0.80
CA ASP A 69 17.35 -0.71 -0.08
C ASP A 69 18.59 -0.94 -0.94
N PHE A 70 18.75 -2.14 -1.51
CA PHE A 70 19.84 -2.43 -2.44
C PHE A 70 19.86 -1.48 -3.65
N ILE A 71 18.70 -1.19 -4.25
CA ILE A 71 18.61 -0.22 -5.35
C ILE A 71 19.12 1.15 -4.89
N LEU A 72 18.64 1.67 -3.76
CA LEU A 72 18.99 3.00 -3.26
C LEU A 72 20.42 3.09 -2.72
N GLU A 73 20.99 2.02 -2.20
CA GLU A 73 22.40 1.93 -1.83
C GLU A 73 23.31 2.05 -3.06
N ASN A 74 22.88 1.44 -4.17
CA ASN A 74 23.69 1.30 -5.37
C ASN A 74 23.42 2.36 -6.44
N CYS A 75 22.27 3.02 -6.41
CA CYS A 75 21.83 3.93 -7.45
C CYS A 75 21.26 5.23 -6.86
N GLU A 76 21.38 6.29 -7.64
CA GLU A 76 20.53 7.48 -7.51
C GLU A 76 19.19 7.19 -8.21
N LEU A 77 18.09 7.38 -7.50
CA LEU A 77 16.75 7.32 -8.07
C LEU A 77 16.46 8.63 -8.80
N LEU A 78 16.33 8.59 -10.13
CA LEU A 78 16.09 9.78 -10.95
C LEU A 78 14.59 10.06 -11.10
N ALA A 79 13.83 9.01 -11.44
CA ALA A 79 12.39 9.09 -11.57
C ALA A 79 11.71 7.75 -11.31
N SER A 80 10.46 7.80 -10.84
CA SER A 80 9.54 6.66 -10.81
C SER A 80 8.24 7.02 -11.51
N VAL A 81 7.84 6.19 -12.49
CA VAL A 81 6.58 6.37 -13.22
C VAL A 81 5.70 5.14 -13.04
N SER A 82 4.62 5.27 -12.28
CA SER A 82 3.65 4.19 -12.14
C SER A 82 2.78 4.07 -13.39
N LEU A 83 2.66 2.85 -13.92
CA LEU A 83 1.86 2.56 -15.11
C LEU A 83 0.46 2.07 -14.73
N PRO A 84 -0.53 2.19 -15.63
CA PRO A 84 -1.84 1.57 -15.43
C PRO A 84 -1.74 0.04 -15.50
N GLU A 85 -2.68 -0.66 -14.88
CA GLU A 85 -2.76 -2.13 -14.95
C GLU A 85 -2.92 -2.64 -16.38
N SER A 86 -3.62 -1.87 -17.22
CA SER A 86 -3.86 -2.17 -18.63
C SER A 86 -2.59 -2.20 -19.49
N ALA A 87 -1.48 -1.59 -19.03
CA ALA A 87 -0.29 -1.34 -19.85
C ALA A 87 0.29 -2.59 -20.54
N PHE A 88 0.16 -3.76 -19.91
CA PHE A 88 0.64 -5.03 -20.46
C PHE A 88 -0.46 -6.10 -20.56
N SER A 89 -1.72 -5.72 -20.34
CA SER A 89 -2.84 -6.66 -20.25
C SER A 89 -3.13 -7.35 -21.59
N HIS A 90 -2.99 -6.64 -22.72
CA HIS A 90 -3.16 -7.22 -24.06
C HIS A 90 -2.11 -8.31 -24.38
N PHE A 91 -0.96 -8.28 -23.70
CA PHE A 91 0.07 -9.33 -23.79
C PHE A 91 -0.10 -10.45 -22.76
N GLY A 92 -1.27 -10.53 -22.10
CA GLY A 92 -1.57 -11.54 -21.09
C GLY A 92 -0.95 -11.28 -19.71
N ALA A 93 -0.38 -10.10 -19.46
CA ALA A 93 0.21 -9.73 -18.19
C ALA A 93 -0.69 -8.80 -17.38
N GLY A 94 -1.38 -9.33 -16.37
CA GLY A 94 -2.24 -8.57 -15.45
C GLY A 94 -1.52 -7.99 -14.22
N ILE A 95 -0.20 -7.80 -14.27
CA ILE A 95 0.58 -7.31 -13.13
C ILE A 95 0.87 -5.83 -13.35
N LYS A 96 0.37 -4.99 -12.44
CA LYS A 96 0.70 -3.57 -12.46
C LYS A 96 2.21 -3.41 -12.28
N SER A 97 2.81 -2.50 -13.04
CA SER A 97 4.25 -2.26 -13.05
C SER A 97 4.55 -0.77 -13.02
N SER A 98 5.80 -0.42 -12.73
CA SER A 98 6.30 0.95 -12.75
C SER A 98 7.59 1.00 -13.56
N LEU A 99 7.85 2.12 -14.25
CA LEU A 99 9.16 2.43 -14.82
C LEU A 99 10.04 3.05 -13.74
N LEU A 100 11.25 2.53 -13.59
CA LEU A 100 12.25 3.05 -12.68
C LEU A 100 13.45 3.57 -13.48
N PHE A 101 13.77 4.83 -13.28
CA PHE A 101 14.94 5.48 -13.88
C PHE A 101 15.99 5.72 -12.82
N LEU A 102 17.18 5.16 -13.03
CA LEU A 102 18.27 5.14 -12.06
C LEU A 102 19.56 5.63 -12.71
N ARG A 103 20.47 6.19 -11.90
CA ARG A 103 21.89 6.34 -12.24
C ARG A 103 22.73 5.50 -11.29
N ARG A 104 23.64 4.69 -11.81
CA ARG A 104 24.57 3.90 -10.99
C ARG A 104 25.52 4.84 -10.26
N LYS A 105 25.62 4.70 -8.93
CA LYS A 105 26.56 5.47 -8.10
C LYS A 105 28.01 5.07 -8.38
N LYS A 106 28.95 5.99 -8.09
CA LYS A 106 30.37 5.66 -7.89
C LYS A 106 30.54 4.96 -6.55
N ASP A 107 31.66 4.27 -6.38
CA ASP A 107 32.01 3.68 -5.10
C ASP A 107 32.10 4.76 -4.02
N LYS A 108 31.42 4.53 -2.89
CA LYS A 108 31.35 5.46 -1.74
C LYS A 108 30.76 6.85 -2.07
N GLU A 109 30.03 6.98 -3.18
CA GLU A 109 29.32 8.22 -3.50
C GLU A 109 28.21 8.48 -2.47
N LYS A 110 28.32 9.60 -1.76
CA LYS A 110 27.25 10.10 -0.88
C LYS A 110 26.31 10.96 -1.71
N ILE A 111 25.02 10.67 -1.61
CA ILE A 111 23.97 11.50 -2.22
C ILE A 111 23.25 12.21 -1.10
N GLU A 112 23.22 13.54 -1.17
CA GLU A 112 22.44 14.40 -0.27
C GLU A 112 20.95 14.22 -0.51
N ASP A 113 20.09 14.82 0.30
CA ASP A 113 18.64 14.77 0.03
C ASP A 113 18.30 15.62 -1.20
N TYR A 114 17.50 15.09 -2.12
CA TYR A 114 17.21 15.72 -3.41
C TYR A 114 15.78 15.42 -3.87
N PRO A 115 15.19 16.26 -4.73
CA PRO A 115 13.89 15.99 -5.32
C PRO A 115 13.99 14.87 -6.37
N VAL A 116 13.15 13.86 -6.21
CA VAL A 116 12.91 12.77 -7.16
C VAL A 116 11.65 13.09 -7.96
N PHE A 117 11.69 12.86 -9.28
CA PHE A 117 10.53 13.03 -10.14
C PHE A 117 9.60 11.80 -10.05
N MET A 118 8.34 12.01 -9.72
CA MET A 118 7.33 10.98 -9.57
C MET A 118 6.20 11.24 -10.56
N ALA A 119 5.72 10.21 -11.26
CA ALA A 119 4.59 10.36 -12.16
C ALA A 119 3.65 9.15 -12.15
N VAL A 120 2.37 9.36 -12.43
CA VAL A 120 1.36 8.30 -12.54
C VAL A 120 0.68 8.40 -13.89
N ALA A 121 0.99 7.49 -14.80
CA ALA A 121 0.32 7.41 -16.10
C ALA A 121 -1.02 6.68 -15.95
N LYS A 122 -2.09 7.22 -16.56
CA LYS A 122 -3.38 6.54 -16.70
C LYS A 122 -3.49 5.79 -18.02
N GLN A 123 -2.89 6.34 -19.08
CA GLN A 123 -2.92 5.76 -20.42
C GLN A 123 -1.51 5.79 -21.03
N VAL A 124 -1.16 4.69 -21.71
CA VAL A 124 0.19 4.45 -22.24
C VAL A 124 0.20 4.26 -23.75
N GLY A 125 -0.87 4.70 -24.43
CA GLY A 125 -1.03 4.59 -25.89
C GLY A 125 -1.74 3.33 -26.36
N ILE A 126 -1.91 2.31 -25.50
CA ILE A 126 -2.58 1.05 -25.84
C ILE A 126 -3.52 0.64 -24.70
N SER A 127 -4.75 0.28 -25.05
CA SER A 127 -5.77 -0.21 -24.14
C SER A 127 -5.55 -1.66 -23.71
N SER A 128 -6.32 -2.13 -22.74
CA SER A 128 -6.33 -3.54 -22.33
C SER A 128 -6.73 -4.51 -23.45
N THR A 129 -7.47 -4.04 -24.47
CA THR A 129 -7.89 -4.83 -25.65
C THR A 129 -6.96 -4.68 -26.86
N GLY A 130 -5.88 -3.88 -26.73
CA GLY A 130 -4.92 -3.65 -27.81
C GLY A 130 -5.30 -2.52 -28.76
N ARG A 131 -6.32 -1.72 -28.44
CA ARG A 131 -6.70 -0.54 -29.23
C ARG A 131 -5.79 0.63 -28.88
N GLU A 132 -5.52 1.49 -29.86
CA GLU A 132 -4.81 2.75 -29.61
C GLU A 132 -5.63 3.67 -28.69
N GLU A 133 -4.94 4.32 -27.76
CA GLU A 133 -5.48 5.31 -26.84
C GLU A 133 -4.50 6.48 -26.71
N GLU A 134 -4.85 7.48 -25.90
CA GLU A 134 -3.92 8.55 -25.55
C GLU A 134 -2.66 8.01 -24.86
N ASN A 135 -1.54 8.67 -25.13
CA ASN A 135 -0.26 8.35 -24.50
C ASN A 135 0.19 9.50 -23.60
N GLU A 136 0.04 9.30 -22.28
CA GLU A 136 0.51 10.27 -21.28
C GLU A 136 2.03 10.19 -21.05
N LEU A 137 2.71 9.11 -21.48
CA LEU A 137 4.16 8.97 -21.32
C LEU A 137 4.92 9.86 -22.30
N TYR A 138 4.50 9.85 -23.57
CA TYR A 138 5.17 10.54 -24.66
C TYR A 138 4.17 11.03 -25.71
N SER A 139 4.08 12.35 -25.87
CA SER A 139 3.29 13.03 -26.90
C SER A 139 3.75 14.47 -27.04
N ASP A 140 3.23 15.18 -28.04
CA ASP A 140 3.50 16.61 -28.27
C ASP A 140 2.83 17.53 -27.22
N LYS A 141 1.96 16.96 -26.38
CA LYS A 141 1.23 17.71 -25.35
C LYS A 141 2.19 18.15 -24.23
N PRO A 142 2.16 19.42 -23.79
CA PRO A 142 3.03 19.91 -22.71
C PRO A 142 2.90 19.12 -21.40
N GLU A 143 1.71 18.62 -21.11
CA GLU A 143 1.37 17.86 -19.89
C GLU A 143 1.89 16.42 -19.89
N CYS A 144 2.39 15.89 -21.02
CA CYS A 144 2.91 14.53 -21.06
C CYS A 144 4.13 14.36 -20.14
N ILE A 145 4.30 13.16 -19.60
CA ILE A 145 5.29 12.87 -18.56
C ILE A 145 6.72 13.15 -19.04
N PHE A 146 7.03 12.87 -20.31
CA PHE A 146 8.33 13.20 -20.89
C PHE A 146 8.61 14.72 -20.93
N ASN A 147 7.63 15.53 -21.33
CA ASN A 147 7.78 16.98 -21.36
C ASN A 147 7.89 17.56 -19.95
N GLN A 148 7.10 17.05 -19.01
CA GLN A 148 7.20 17.40 -17.59
C GLN A 148 8.55 17.03 -16.98
N TRP A 149 9.12 15.88 -17.33
CA TRP A 149 10.48 15.50 -16.95
C TRP A 149 11.53 16.48 -17.49
N ASN A 150 11.41 16.92 -18.75
CA ASN A 150 12.32 17.91 -19.33
C ASN A 150 12.25 19.26 -18.60
N ILE A 151 11.06 19.69 -18.18
CA ILE A 151 10.87 20.90 -17.35
C ILE A 151 11.54 20.71 -15.99
N PHE A 152 11.31 19.57 -15.34
CA PHE A 152 11.96 19.22 -14.06
C PHE A 152 13.50 19.23 -14.16
N GLN A 153 14.08 18.68 -15.24
CA GLN A 153 15.53 18.67 -15.42
C GLN A 153 16.13 20.07 -15.53
N LYS A 154 15.40 21.04 -16.10
CA LYS A 154 15.86 22.44 -16.21
C LYS A 154 15.89 23.14 -14.85
N ASN A 155 14.93 22.85 -13.96
CA ASN A 155 14.91 23.42 -12.61
C ASN A 155 14.29 22.43 -11.59
N LYS A 156 15.15 21.58 -11.02
CA LYS A 156 14.73 20.50 -10.12
C LYS A 156 14.08 20.98 -8.83
N ASN A 157 14.56 22.10 -8.27
CA ASN A 157 14.14 22.57 -6.95
C ASN A 157 12.85 23.41 -6.98
N SER A 158 12.44 23.92 -8.14
CA SER A 158 11.25 24.75 -8.29
C SER A 158 10.26 24.19 -9.32
N TYR A 159 10.31 22.88 -9.58
CA TYR A 159 9.35 22.24 -10.46
C TYR A 159 7.93 22.36 -9.87
N LYS A 160 6.99 22.84 -10.69
CA LYS A 160 5.59 22.98 -10.30
C LYS A 160 4.86 21.67 -10.60
N ASN A 161 4.33 21.05 -9.55
CA ASN A 161 3.56 19.81 -9.68
C ASN A 161 2.32 20.01 -10.57
N THR A 162 1.99 18.96 -11.32
CA THR A 162 0.74 18.80 -12.08
C THR A 162 -0.11 17.71 -11.43
N ASP A 163 -1.26 17.40 -12.02
CA ASP A 163 -2.17 16.37 -11.52
C ASP A 163 -1.55 14.96 -11.47
N ASN A 164 -0.63 14.65 -12.40
CA ASN A 164 -0.04 13.33 -12.54
C ASN A 164 1.49 13.31 -12.41
N CYS A 165 2.16 14.46 -12.35
CA CYS A 165 3.61 14.60 -12.19
C CYS A 165 3.95 15.49 -10.99
N TYR A 166 4.82 15.04 -10.12
CA TYR A 166 5.17 15.76 -8.90
C TYR A 166 6.57 15.39 -8.42
N THR A 167 7.07 16.13 -7.43
CA THR A 167 8.38 15.84 -6.81
C THR A 167 8.23 15.43 -5.35
N LEU A 168 9.15 14.58 -4.89
CA LEU A 168 9.31 14.22 -3.49
C LEU A 168 10.77 14.25 -3.12
N LYS A 169 11.10 14.64 -1.89
CA LYS A 169 12.46 14.43 -1.39
C LYS A 169 12.73 12.95 -1.19
N LEU A 170 13.95 12.52 -1.50
CA LEU A 170 14.39 11.13 -1.26
C LEU A 170 14.17 10.72 0.21
N SER A 171 14.40 11.64 1.15
CA SER A 171 14.16 11.40 2.58
C SER A 171 12.70 11.08 2.92
N GLU A 172 11.71 11.62 2.18
CA GLU A 172 10.30 11.28 2.35
C GLU A 172 9.99 9.87 1.85
N ILE A 173 10.60 9.47 0.73
CA ILE A 173 10.46 8.13 0.17
C ILE A 173 11.06 7.10 1.13
N ASN A 174 12.24 7.38 1.69
CA ASN A 174 12.92 6.50 2.65
C ASN A 174 12.14 6.30 3.95
N LYS A 175 11.36 7.29 4.39
CA LYS A 175 10.51 7.18 5.59
C LYS A 175 9.39 6.15 5.42
N GLU A 176 8.86 6.01 4.21
CA GLU A 176 7.74 5.10 3.95
C GLU A 176 8.17 3.74 3.36
N GLY A 177 9.22 3.74 2.52
CA GLY A 177 9.85 2.55 1.96
C GLY A 177 9.53 2.25 0.48
N PRO A 178 8.27 2.31 0.01
CA PRO A 178 7.95 2.04 -1.40
C PRO A 178 8.49 3.07 -2.38
N LEU A 179 8.83 2.64 -3.58
CA LEU A 179 9.35 3.50 -4.64
C LEU A 179 8.30 3.89 -5.70
N ASN A 180 7.07 3.35 -5.65
CA ASN A 180 6.05 3.63 -6.66
C ASN A 180 5.39 5.00 -6.47
N ALA A 181 5.14 5.70 -7.58
CA ALA A 181 4.51 7.01 -7.58
C ALA A 181 3.02 7.00 -7.16
N THR A 182 2.28 5.90 -7.38
CA THR A 182 0.88 5.87 -6.92
C THR A 182 0.74 6.02 -5.39
N ARG A 183 1.79 5.69 -4.60
CA ARG A 183 1.73 5.76 -3.14
C ARG A 183 1.68 7.17 -2.55
N TYR A 184 2.20 8.14 -3.28
CA TYR A 184 2.43 9.48 -2.74
C TYR A 184 1.61 10.58 -3.43
N ILE A 185 0.90 10.23 -4.51
CA ILE A 185 0.06 11.18 -5.25
C ILE A 185 -1.10 11.72 -4.40
N TRP A 186 -1.62 10.91 -3.47
CA TRP A 186 -2.66 11.32 -2.54
C TRP A 186 -2.04 11.70 -1.19
N LYS A 187 -1.77 13.00 -1.01
CA LYS A 187 -1.44 13.61 0.28
C LYS A 187 -2.42 14.75 0.55
N PRO A 188 -3.56 14.49 1.21
CA PRO A 188 -4.54 15.52 1.48
C PRO A 188 -3.95 16.62 2.38
N THR A 189 -4.11 17.87 1.96
CA THR A 189 -3.87 19.04 2.82
C THR A 189 -5.16 19.43 3.51
N PHE A 190 -5.15 19.42 4.83
CA PHE A 190 -6.30 19.77 5.65
C PHE A 190 -6.15 21.20 6.18
N LYS A 191 -7.20 22.02 6.08
CA LYS A 191 -7.18 23.43 6.55
C LYS A 191 -7.17 23.56 8.08
N ASN A 192 -7.79 22.61 8.78
CA ASN A 192 -7.96 22.62 10.23
C ASN A 192 -6.92 21.72 10.91
N LYS A 193 -6.88 21.78 12.26
CA LYS A 193 -6.05 20.90 13.10
C LYS A 193 -6.22 19.45 12.66
N THR A 194 -5.08 18.80 12.44
CA THR A 194 -5.02 17.42 11.99
C THR A 194 -4.58 16.52 13.13
N GLY A 195 -5.02 15.27 13.10
CA GLY A 195 -4.58 14.22 14.00
C GLY A 195 -4.43 12.90 13.27
N LYS A 196 -3.84 11.92 13.93
CA LYS A 196 -3.82 10.53 13.47
C LYS A 196 -5.02 9.80 14.00
N ILE A 197 -5.46 8.76 13.29
CA ILE A 197 -6.55 7.91 13.79
C ILE A 197 -6.24 7.31 15.17
N THR A 198 -4.95 7.06 15.45
CA THR A 198 -4.44 6.57 16.74
C THR A 198 -4.69 7.52 17.92
N ASP A 199 -4.95 8.79 17.64
CA ASP A 199 -5.19 9.79 18.68
C ASP A 199 -6.55 9.54 19.34
N ILE A 200 -7.53 9.04 18.58
CA ILE A 200 -8.93 8.82 19.03
C ILE A 200 -9.38 7.35 18.99
N ALA A 201 -8.59 6.44 18.44
CA ALA A 201 -8.91 5.01 18.36
C ALA A 201 -7.66 4.14 18.40
N ASP A 202 -7.80 2.91 18.87
CA ASP A 202 -6.75 1.90 18.87
C ASP A 202 -6.96 0.90 17.72
N ILE A 203 -5.86 0.39 17.15
CA ILE A 203 -5.93 -0.66 16.12
C ILE A 203 -5.72 -2.01 16.78
N ILE A 204 -6.76 -2.83 16.78
CA ILE A 204 -6.80 -4.09 17.52
C ILE A 204 -6.30 -5.24 16.65
N SER A 205 -5.33 -5.98 17.18
CA SER A 205 -4.70 -7.10 16.51
C SER A 205 -5.10 -8.46 17.07
N ASP A 206 -5.87 -8.50 18.17
CA ASP A 206 -6.30 -9.70 18.88
C ASP A 206 -7.03 -10.69 17.97
N LYS A 207 -6.72 -11.97 18.16
CA LYS A 207 -7.25 -13.06 17.34
C LYS A 207 -7.54 -14.29 18.17
N VAL A 208 -8.46 -15.10 17.66
CA VAL A 208 -8.79 -16.42 18.18
C VAL A 208 -8.89 -17.40 17.01
N THR A 209 -8.57 -18.66 17.25
CA THR A 209 -8.87 -19.78 16.34
C THR A 209 -9.94 -20.61 17.02
N PRO A 210 -11.24 -20.41 16.72
CA PRO A 210 -12.32 -21.00 17.50
C PRO A 210 -12.34 -22.54 17.51
N SER A 211 -11.83 -23.17 16.46
CA SER A 211 -11.73 -24.63 16.32
C SER A 211 -10.49 -25.25 16.97
N SER A 212 -9.64 -24.47 17.64
CA SER A 212 -8.45 -24.99 18.33
C SER A 212 -8.85 -25.84 19.53
N GLU A 213 -8.14 -26.96 19.76
CA GLU A 213 -8.38 -27.82 20.94
C GLU A 213 -8.13 -27.08 22.26
N ASP A 214 -7.20 -26.12 22.26
CA ASP A 214 -6.89 -25.26 23.42
C ASP A 214 -7.96 -24.17 23.68
N ASN A 215 -8.99 -24.05 22.85
CA ASN A 215 -10.03 -23.03 23.00
C ASN A 215 -11.18 -23.54 23.88
N GLU A 216 -11.35 -22.95 25.05
CA GLU A 216 -12.42 -23.33 26.00
C GLU A 216 -13.80 -22.73 25.62
N PHE A 217 -13.84 -21.77 24.71
CA PHE A 217 -15.05 -21.06 24.31
C PHE A 217 -15.80 -21.76 23.18
N SER A 218 -17.13 -21.79 23.27
CA SER A 218 -17.95 -22.59 22.37
C SER A 218 -18.87 -21.75 21.49
N ASN A 219 -19.38 -20.61 21.96
CA ASN A 219 -20.44 -19.85 21.27
C ASN A 219 -19.91 -18.53 20.69
N PHE A 220 -20.03 -18.35 19.38
CA PHE A 220 -19.50 -17.20 18.68
C PHE A 220 -20.56 -16.47 17.86
N ALA A 221 -20.46 -15.14 17.82
CA ALA A 221 -21.13 -14.31 16.83
C ALA A 221 -20.13 -13.89 15.75
N LEU A 222 -20.34 -14.38 14.52
CA LEU A 222 -19.41 -14.23 13.40
C LEU A 222 -19.90 -13.20 12.38
N ILE A 223 -19.05 -12.20 12.13
CA ILE A 223 -19.23 -11.20 11.09
C ILE A 223 -18.27 -11.52 9.94
N ARG A 224 -18.81 -12.01 8.82
CA ARG A 224 -17.98 -12.33 7.65
C ARG A 224 -17.94 -11.20 6.62
N MET A 225 -16.80 -11.07 5.95
CA MET A 225 -16.57 -10.05 4.91
C MET A 225 -17.43 -10.27 3.65
N ASP A 226 -17.65 -11.53 3.29
CA ASP A 226 -18.44 -11.96 2.12
C ASP A 226 -19.94 -11.72 2.30
N GLU A 227 -20.45 -11.81 3.53
CA GLU A 227 -21.83 -11.48 3.90
C GLU A 227 -22.15 -9.98 3.81
N LEU A 228 -21.14 -9.10 3.78
CA LEU A 228 -21.37 -7.67 3.60
C LEU A 228 -21.67 -7.34 2.13
N GLN A 229 -22.74 -6.59 1.90
CA GLN A 229 -23.02 -5.96 0.60
C GLN A 229 -21.98 -4.89 0.25
N ASN A 230 -22.06 -4.34 -0.97
CA ASN A 230 -21.29 -3.16 -1.34
C ASN A 230 -21.88 -1.91 -0.68
N ASN A 231 -21.01 -1.04 -0.17
CA ASN A 231 -21.35 0.17 0.56
C ASN A 231 -22.35 -0.05 1.72
N PRO A 232 -22.12 -1.05 2.60
CA PRO A 232 -23.06 -1.43 3.63
C PRO A 232 -23.27 -0.29 4.63
N VAL A 233 -24.51 -0.06 5.08
CA VAL A 233 -24.82 0.95 6.12
C VAL A 233 -24.69 0.34 7.52
N ARG A 234 -25.03 -0.95 7.65
CA ARG A 234 -24.97 -1.75 8.87
C ARG A 234 -24.63 -3.21 8.52
N ILE A 235 -24.34 -4.01 9.54
CA ILE A 235 -24.23 -5.46 9.41
C ILE A 235 -25.65 -6.03 9.44
N GLU A 236 -26.06 -6.69 8.36
CA GLU A 236 -27.40 -7.28 8.22
C GLU A 236 -27.44 -8.74 8.69
N ASN A 237 -26.36 -9.48 8.44
CA ASN A 237 -26.24 -10.89 8.79
C ASN A 237 -25.12 -11.08 9.82
N ILE A 238 -25.47 -11.66 10.97
CA ILE A 238 -24.55 -12.13 12.00
C ILE A 238 -24.80 -13.61 12.17
N ILE A 239 -23.77 -14.42 11.98
CA ILE A 239 -23.87 -15.88 12.04
C ILE A 239 -23.55 -16.32 13.47
N TYR A 240 -24.50 -16.97 14.13
CA TYR A 240 -24.28 -17.57 15.45
C TYR A 240 -23.91 -19.03 15.24
N CYS A 241 -22.74 -19.44 15.72
CA CYS A 241 -22.19 -20.76 15.43
C CYS A 241 -21.27 -21.23 16.56
N LEU A 242 -21.03 -22.55 16.57
CA LEU A 242 -20.09 -23.16 17.50
C LEU A 242 -18.64 -22.96 17.02
N GLY A 243 -17.69 -22.87 17.95
CA GLY A 243 -16.27 -22.70 17.61
C GLY A 243 -15.73 -23.80 16.69
N SER A 244 -16.22 -25.03 16.85
CA SER A 244 -15.89 -26.19 16.00
C SER A 244 -16.33 -26.04 14.55
N GLU A 245 -17.28 -25.15 14.25
CA GLU A 245 -17.81 -24.90 12.91
C GLU A 245 -17.03 -23.83 12.14
N ILE A 246 -16.06 -23.19 12.80
CA ILE A 246 -15.30 -22.05 12.27
C ILE A 246 -13.86 -22.46 12.04
N GLU A 247 -13.45 -22.44 10.77
CA GLU A 247 -12.05 -22.65 10.39
C GLU A 247 -11.24 -21.34 10.40
N GLY A 248 -9.98 -21.45 10.81
CA GLY A 248 -9.00 -20.38 10.69
C GLY A 248 -9.00 -19.35 11.82
N SER A 249 -8.08 -18.40 11.71
CA SER A 249 -7.85 -17.36 12.72
C SER A 249 -8.69 -16.13 12.41
N LEU A 250 -9.56 -15.75 13.35
CA LEU A 250 -10.45 -14.61 13.26
C LEU A 250 -10.02 -13.49 14.21
N LYS A 251 -10.48 -12.27 13.92
CA LYS A 251 -10.26 -11.09 14.77
C LYS A 251 -11.30 -11.06 15.88
N ILE A 252 -10.88 -10.82 17.13
CA ILE A 252 -11.81 -10.59 18.24
C ILE A 252 -12.27 -9.13 18.19
N VAL A 253 -13.58 -8.92 18.30
CA VAL A 253 -14.21 -7.59 18.20
C VAL A 253 -15.27 -7.41 19.28
N GLN A 254 -15.72 -6.18 19.48
CA GLN A 254 -16.81 -5.84 20.39
C GLN A 254 -17.75 -4.80 19.77
N ALA A 255 -18.92 -4.62 20.36
CA ALA A 255 -19.86 -3.60 19.92
C ALA A 255 -19.24 -2.19 19.95
N GLY A 256 -19.45 -1.43 18.87
CA GLY A 256 -18.84 -0.11 18.66
C GLY A 256 -17.45 -0.14 17.99
N ASP A 257 -16.81 -1.31 17.87
CA ASP A 257 -15.63 -1.42 17.00
C ASP A 257 -16.00 -1.11 15.54
N ILE A 258 -15.05 -0.56 14.80
CA ILE A 258 -15.19 -0.30 13.37
C ILE A 258 -14.40 -1.36 12.61
N LEU A 259 -15.07 -2.07 11.72
CA LEU A 259 -14.47 -3.05 10.82
C LEU A 259 -14.19 -2.38 9.49
N LEU A 260 -12.92 -2.17 9.17
CA LEU A 260 -12.47 -1.62 7.90
C LEU A 260 -11.91 -2.73 7.01
N ALA A 261 -12.49 -2.94 5.83
CA ALA A 261 -11.95 -3.91 4.89
C ALA A 261 -10.56 -3.52 4.41
N ARG A 262 -9.59 -4.42 4.57
CA ARG A 262 -8.19 -4.18 4.22
C ARG A 262 -7.87 -4.51 2.76
N LEU A 263 -8.70 -5.33 2.11
CA LEU A 263 -8.53 -5.72 0.71
C LEU A 263 -8.98 -4.58 -0.21
N GLY A 264 -8.20 -4.30 -1.26
CA GLY A 264 -8.44 -3.20 -2.21
C GLY A 264 -9.88 -3.13 -2.75
N PRO A 265 -10.41 -4.21 -3.38
CA PRO A 265 -11.77 -4.20 -3.92
C PRO A 265 -12.83 -3.94 -2.85
N SER A 266 -12.73 -4.62 -1.70
CA SER A 266 -13.67 -4.46 -0.58
C SER A 266 -13.61 -3.06 0.04
N MET A 267 -12.42 -2.47 0.10
CA MET A 267 -12.21 -1.10 0.57
C MET A 267 -12.85 -0.08 -0.37
N LEU A 268 -12.66 -0.23 -1.68
CA LEU A 268 -13.29 0.65 -2.69
C LEU A 268 -14.81 0.52 -2.69
N ASN A 269 -15.33 -0.67 -2.38
CA ASN A 269 -16.75 -0.90 -2.12
C ASN A 269 -17.21 -0.42 -0.73
N ARG A 270 -16.39 0.36 -0.01
CA ARG A 270 -16.70 0.99 1.28
C ARG A 270 -17.22 0.01 2.34
N LYS A 271 -16.69 -1.21 2.36
CA LYS A 271 -16.95 -2.18 3.44
C LYS A 271 -16.27 -1.72 4.74
N ILE A 272 -16.85 -0.69 5.35
CA ILE A 272 -16.43 -0.03 6.58
C ILE A 272 -17.67 0.10 7.46
N VAL A 273 -17.80 -0.72 8.50
CA VAL A 273 -19.03 -0.83 9.30
C VAL A 273 -18.74 -0.81 10.79
N VAL A 274 -19.71 -0.35 11.58
CA VAL A 274 -19.65 -0.41 13.04
C VAL A 274 -20.28 -1.72 13.51
N VAL A 275 -19.61 -2.44 14.41
CA VAL A 275 -20.12 -3.65 15.06
C VAL A 275 -21.32 -3.28 15.93
N PRO A 276 -22.51 -3.88 15.73
CA PRO A 276 -23.69 -3.56 16.51
C PRO A 276 -23.60 -4.16 17.92
N GLN A 277 -24.50 -3.72 18.79
CA GLN A 277 -24.78 -4.43 20.04
C GLN A 277 -25.41 -5.79 19.70
N ILE A 278 -24.91 -6.85 20.32
CA ILE A 278 -25.45 -8.21 20.19
C ILE A 278 -26.26 -8.52 21.43
N THR A 279 -27.49 -8.99 21.25
CA THR A 279 -28.40 -9.29 22.36
C THR A 279 -28.31 -10.75 22.81
N GLN A 280 -27.82 -11.63 21.94
CA GLN A 280 -27.56 -13.04 22.21
C GLN A 280 -26.35 -13.19 23.13
N THR A 281 -26.44 -14.16 24.05
CA THR A 281 -25.30 -14.54 24.89
C THR A 281 -24.29 -15.34 24.07
N VAL A 282 -23.13 -14.76 23.85
CA VAL A 282 -22.00 -15.37 23.14
C VAL A 282 -20.71 -15.14 23.93
N ASP A 283 -19.74 -16.02 23.75
CA ASP A 283 -18.43 -15.89 24.40
C ASP A 283 -17.63 -14.76 23.73
N PHE A 284 -17.62 -14.72 22.40
CA PHE A 284 -16.97 -13.68 21.61
C PHE A 284 -17.76 -13.26 20.37
N ILE A 285 -17.58 -11.99 20.01
CA ILE A 285 -17.86 -11.51 18.66
C ILE A 285 -16.55 -11.59 17.87
N VAL A 286 -16.62 -12.21 16.70
CA VAL A 286 -15.46 -12.45 15.84
C VAL A 286 -15.71 -11.96 14.43
N ALA A 287 -14.66 -11.49 13.77
CA ALA A 287 -14.73 -10.97 12.40
C ALA A 287 -13.65 -11.60 11.50
N SER A 288 -13.94 -11.65 10.20
CA SER A 288 -13.00 -12.13 9.18
C SER A 288 -11.62 -11.44 9.27
N PRO A 289 -10.50 -12.16 9.03
CA PRO A 289 -9.13 -11.63 9.13
C PRO A 289 -8.81 -10.54 8.10
N GLU A 290 -9.65 -10.37 7.08
CA GLU A 290 -9.60 -9.32 6.08
C GLU A 290 -9.99 -7.94 6.63
N PHE A 291 -10.54 -7.86 7.84
CA PHE A 291 -10.79 -6.59 8.51
C PHE A 291 -9.57 -6.08 9.28
N ILE A 292 -9.36 -4.78 9.23
CA ILE A 292 -8.65 -4.04 10.28
C ILE A 292 -9.71 -3.60 11.29
N VAL A 293 -9.47 -3.92 12.57
CA VAL A 293 -10.36 -3.56 13.67
C VAL A 293 -9.87 -2.25 14.28
N ILE A 294 -10.73 -1.25 14.31
CA ILE A 294 -10.46 0.07 14.86
C ILE A 294 -11.40 0.26 16.05
N ARG A 295 -10.86 0.35 17.26
CA ARG A 295 -11.61 0.51 18.50
C ARG A 295 -11.57 1.96 18.97
N PRO A 296 -12.67 2.73 18.90
CA PRO A 296 -12.69 4.10 19.40
C PRO A 296 -12.42 4.17 20.89
N LYS A 297 -11.69 5.20 21.34
CA LYS A 297 -11.48 5.47 22.78
C LYS A 297 -12.77 5.96 23.46
N ASP A 298 -13.63 6.64 22.71
CA ASP A 298 -15.02 6.95 23.09
C ASP A 298 -15.95 6.31 22.06
N LEU A 299 -16.84 5.41 22.51
CA LEU A 299 -17.76 4.68 21.63
C LEU A 299 -18.70 5.61 20.85
N LYS A 300 -18.90 6.86 21.29
CA LYS A 300 -19.67 7.86 20.55
C LYS A 300 -19.01 8.26 19.23
N ASP A 301 -17.70 8.09 19.12
CA ASP A 301 -16.93 8.44 17.93
C ASP A 301 -16.99 7.37 16.84
N SER A 302 -17.54 6.18 17.12
CA SER A 302 -17.60 5.06 16.18
C SER A 302 -18.16 5.45 14.81
N PHE A 303 -19.33 6.12 14.81
CA PHE A 303 -19.99 6.56 13.58
C PHE A 303 -19.31 7.75 12.91
N TYR A 304 -18.71 8.65 13.71
CA TYR A 304 -17.95 9.78 13.18
C TYR A 304 -16.69 9.31 12.44
N ILE A 305 -15.89 8.47 13.07
CA ILE A 305 -14.68 7.88 12.47
C ILE A 305 -15.05 7.10 11.21
N THR A 306 -16.11 6.28 11.29
CA THR A 306 -16.64 5.55 10.14
C THR A 306 -17.02 6.49 9.00
N GLY A 307 -17.72 7.60 9.29
CA GLY A 307 -18.09 8.61 8.31
C GLY A 307 -16.87 9.24 7.61
N VAL A 308 -15.84 9.61 8.39
CA VAL A 308 -14.58 10.17 7.86
C VAL A 308 -13.87 9.16 6.96
N LEU A 309 -13.71 7.92 7.41
CA LEU A 309 -13.04 6.85 6.65
C LEU A 309 -13.78 6.49 5.35
N ARG A 310 -15.10 6.69 5.32
CA ARG A 310 -15.93 6.44 4.13
C ARG A 310 -15.93 7.58 3.12
N THR A 311 -15.30 8.73 3.39
CA THR A 311 -15.20 9.81 2.39
C THR A 311 -14.32 9.41 1.21
N ASP A 312 -14.60 9.94 0.01
CA ASP A 312 -13.79 9.68 -1.19
C ASP A 312 -12.32 10.04 -1.00
N LEU A 313 -12.08 11.14 -0.28
CA LEU A 313 -10.74 11.60 0.05
C LEU A 313 -9.97 10.56 0.88
N MET A 314 -10.56 10.07 1.96
CA MET A 314 -9.92 9.09 2.83
C MET A 314 -9.79 7.73 2.15
N LEU A 315 -10.78 7.30 1.36
CA LEU A 315 -10.67 6.06 0.58
C LEU A 315 -9.53 6.12 -0.42
N ARG A 316 -9.39 7.22 -1.18
CA ARG A 316 -8.26 7.40 -2.10
C ARG A 316 -6.92 7.45 -1.36
N TYR A 317 -6.88 8.12 -0.21
CA TYR A 317 -5.67 8.20 0.62
C TYR A 317 -5.27 6.82 1.16
N MET A 318 -6.20 6.08 1.78
CA MET A 318 -5.99 4.70 2.24
C MET A 318 -5.57 3.78 1.10
N TYR A 319 -6.28 3.84 -0.03
CA TYR A 319 -5.99 3.01 -1.18
C TYR A 319 -4.59 3.28 -1.75
N SER A 320 -4.12 4.52 -1.74
CA SER A 320 -2.75 4.87 -2.15
C SER A 320 -1.68 4.21 -1.26
N LYS A 321 -1.99 3.93 0.02
CA LYS A 321 -1.07 3.27 0.94
C LYS A 321 -1.10 1.75 0.89
N THR A 322 -1.99 1.17 0.08
CA THR A 322 -2.05 -0.28 -0.10
C THR A 322 -0.79 -0.81 -0.80
N ARG A 323 -0.51 -2.11 -0.57
CA ARG A 323 0.64 -2.82 -1.15
C ARG A 323 0.14 -4.07 -1.88
N GLY A 324 0.82 -4.45 -2.96
CA GLY A 324 0.49 -5.66 -3.72
C GLY A 324 0.93 -5.57 -5.17
N GLY A 325 0.85 -6.71 -5.88
CA GLY A 325 1.22 -6.79 -7.31
C GLY A 325 0.07 -6.52 -8.28
N THR A 326 -1.18 -6.68 -7.84
CA THR A 326 -2.40 -6.49 -8.64
C THR A 326 -3.47 -5.81 -7.77
N PRO A 327 -4.37 -4.97 -8.32
CA PRO A 327 -5.42 -4.31 -7.56
C PRO A 327 -6.29 -5.26 -6.73
N SER A 328 -6.62 -6.44 -7.26
CA SER A 328 -7.34 -7.49 -6.53
C SER A 328 -6.61 -8.01 -5.28
N ARG A 329 -5.28 -7.87 -5.25
CA ARG A 329 -4.41 -8.32 -4.14
C ARG A 329 -3.87 -7.17 -3.30
N TYR A 330 -4.31 -5.94 -3.57
CA TYR A 330 -3.94 -4.79 -2.75
C TYR A 330 -4.44 -4.95 -1.34
N ARG A 331 -3.57 -4.66 -0.39
CA ARG A 331 -3.86 -4.75 1.03
C ARG A 331 -3.35 -3.51 1.74
N LEU A 332 -4.20 -2.91 2.54
CA LEU A 332 -3.78 -1.93 3.54
C LEU A 332 -3.30 -2.70 4.77
N ASN A 333 -2.14 -2.28 5.29
CA ASN A 333 -1.61 -2.80 6.53
C ASN A 333 -1.98 -1.86 7.69
N GLU A 334 -2.02 -2.43 8.89
CA GLU A 334 -2.35 -1.69 10.12
C GLU A 334 -1.39 -0.51 10.34
N ASP A 335 -0.09 -0.67 10.10
CA ASP A 335 0.90 0.41 10.27
C ASP A 335 0.73 1.54 9.25
N ASP A 336 0.38 1.19 8.01
CA ASP A 336 0.07 2.18 6.98
C ASP A 336 -1.19 2.98 7.38
N LEU A 337 -2.22 2.33 7.96
CA LEU A 337 -3.41 3.00 8.51
C LEU A 337 -3.09 3.91 9.70
N LYS A 338 -2.28 3.44 10.66
CA LYS A 338 -1.84 4.23 11.84
C LYS A 338 -1.10 5.51 11.45
N SER A 339 -0.40 5.49 10.31
CA SER A 339 0.34 6.65 9.81
C SER A 339 -0.54 7.73 9.17
N LEU A 340 -1.81 7.41 8.85
CA LEU A 340 -2.68 8.33 8.15
C LEU A 340 -3.09 9.50 9.05
N ILE A 341 -3.04 10.67 8.44
CA ILE A 341 -3.53 11.91 9.01
C ILE A 341 -4.96 12.13 8.51
N SER A 342 -5.84 12.58 9.41
CA SER A 342 -7.22 12.95 9.09
C SER A 342 -7.60 14.25 9.79
N GLN A 343 -8.61 14.93 9.25
CA GLN A 343 -9.37 15.92 10.02
C GLN A 343 -10.14 15.18 11.09
N LEU A 344 -9.63 15.23 12.31
CA LEU A 344 -10.34 14.79 13.48
C LEU A 344 -10.93 16.02 14.15
N LEU A 345 -12.23 16.00 14.41
CA LEU A 345 -12.87 17.04 15.20
C LEU A 345 -12.17 17.11 16.56
N GLU A 346 -11.87 18.32 17.04
CA GLU A 346 -11.61 18.52 18.46
C GLU A 346 -12.82 17.95 19.20
N THR A 347 -12.64 16.82 19.89
CA THR A 347 -13.60 16.42 20.92
C THR A 347 -13.76 17.64 21.82
N LYS A 348 -15.00 18.13 21.99
CA LYS A 348 -15.35 19.35 22.74
C LYS A 348 -14.70 19.48 24.13
N ARG A 349 -14.03 18.44 24.66
CA ARG A 349 -13.30 18.40 25.93
C ARG A 349 -12.14 19.39 26.05
N GLU A 350 -11.44 19.78 24.97
CA GLU A 350 -10.36 20.79 25.08
C GLU A 350 -10.87 22.22 25.35
N LYS A 351 -12.16 22.52 25.07
CA LYS A 351 -12.74 23.84 25.36
C LYS A 351 -13.21 23.98 26.81
N GLU A 352 -13.50 22.89 27.51
CA GLU A 352 -13.93 22.92 28.92
C GLU A 352 -12.75 22.94 29.89
N SER A 353 -11.61 22.30 29.58
CA SER A 353 -10.39 22.40 30.42
C SER A 353 -9.65 23.74 30.31
N LYS A 354 -9.98 24.60 29.34
CA LYS A 354 -9.42 25.97 29.23
C LYS A 354 -10.33 27.06 29.82
N ARG A 355 -11.39 26.66 30.54
CA ARG A 355 -12.36 27.56 31.18
C ARG A 355 -12.39 27.44 32.71
N ILE A 356 -11.33 26.92 33.32
CA ILE A 356 -11.14 26.96 34.78
C ILE A 356 -10.11 28.02 35.11
#